data_AF-A0A358QYV3-F1
#
_entry.id   AF-A0A358QYV3-F1
#
_cell.length_a   1.000
_cell.length_b   1.000
_cell.length_c   1.000
_cell.angle_alpha   90.00
_cell.angle_beta   90.00
_cell.angle_gamma   90.00
#
_symmetry.space_group_name_H-M   'P 1'
#
loop_
_entity.id
_entity.type
_entity.pdbx_description
1 polymer ?
#
loop_
_entity_poly.entity_id
_entity_poly.type
_entity_poly.pdbx_seq_one_letter_code
_entity_poly.pdbx_strand_id
1 'polypeptide(L)'
;MKITAIYCGGCNPEIDREALVKQIVKRLGKPVYPFSPGTDPDLSLFINGCPRQCVNPRTAEGWSGKAIVVAGLSIDAWEVSQEELVDTLLRKINEIEEKFIPIN
;
A
#
# COMPACT_ATOMS: atom_id res chain seq x y z
N MET A 1 2.20 -10.21 -10.15
CA MET A 1 1.32 -9.43 -9.26
C MET A 1 1.25 -7.97 -9.73
N LYS A 2 0.10 -7.49 -10.20
CA LYS A 2 -0.21 -6.08 -10.52
C LYS A 2 -0.56 -5.34 -9.24
N ILE A 3 0.30 -4.39 -8.86
CA ILE A 3 0.15 -3.60 -7.64
C ILE A 3 -0.33 -2.19 -8.00
N THR A 4 -1.35 -1.71 -7.30
CA THR A 4 -1.82 -0.33 -7.41
C THR A 4 -1.63 0.45 -6.10
N ALA A 5 -1.60 1.77 -6.16
CA ALA A 5 -1.61 2.65 -4.99
C ALA A 5 -2.76 3.66 -5.06
N ILE A 6 -3.42 3.84 -3.92
CA ILE A 6 -4.43 4.86 -3.66
C ILE A 6 -3.89 5.76 -2.56
N TYR A 7 -3.93 7.08 -2.75
CA TYR A 7 -3.28 8.03 -1.84
C TYR A 7 -4.28 8.90 -1.08
N CYS A 8 -3.98 9.20 0.19
CA CYS A 8 -4.60 10.27 0.97
C CYS A 8 -3.62 10.84 2.02
N GLY A 9 -4.12 11.62 2.97
CA GLY A 9 -3.34 12.15 4.09
C GLY A 9 -2.36 13.28 3.71
N GLY A 10 -2.69 14.08 2.69
CA GLY A 10 -1.87 15.24 2.30
C GLY A 10 -2.13 16.50 3.12
N CYS A 11 -3.17 16.48 3.96
CA CYS A 11 -3.58 17.64 4.75
C CYS A 11 -2.70 17.87 5.99
N ASN A 12 -2.16 16.79 6.60
CA ASN A 12 -1.24 16.84 7.73
C ASN A 12 -0.40 15.55 7.76
N PRO A 13 0.56 15.36 6.83
CA PRO A 13 1.28 14.11 6.69
C PRO A 13 2.29 13.90 7.82
N GLU A 14 2.25 12.73 8.43
CA GLU A 14 3.28 12.17 9.31
C GLU A 14 4.41 11.50 8.48
N ILE A 15 4.06 10.99 7.29
CA ILE A 15 5.01 10.34 6.37
C ILE A 15 4.99 10.99 4.98
N ASP A 16 6.13 10.93 4.27
CA ASP A 16 6.18 11.23 2.84
C ASP A 16 5.71 10.01 2.04
N ARG A 17 4.45 10.05 1.61
CA ARG A 17 3.80 9.00 0.81
C ARG A 17 4.46 8.75 -0.55
N GLU A 18 5.02 9.78 -1.18
CA GLU A 18 5.65 9.63 -2.49
C GLU A 18 7.03 8.99 -2.34
N ALA A 19 7.81 9.43 -1.35
CA ALA A 19 9.09 8.83 -1.03
C ALA A 19 8.91 7.36 -0.64
N LEU A 20 7.88 7.03 0.16
CA LEU A 20 7.55 5.65 0.51
C LEU A 20 7.34 4.80 -0.76
N VAL A 21 6.43 5.19 -1.65
CA VAL A 21 6.15 4.39 -2.86
C VAL A 21 7.34 4.34 -3.81
N LYS A 22 8.12 5.44 -3.95
CA LYS A 22 9.37 5.43 -4.73
C LYS A 22 10.37 4.40 -4.20
N GLN A 23 10.51 4.28 -2.87
CA GLN A 23 11.37 3.27 -2.26
C GLN A 23 10.85 1.85 -2.49
N ILE A 24 9.53 1.64 -2.37
CA ILE A 24 8.89 0.35 -2.68
C ILE A 24 9.14 -0.05 -4.13
N VAL A 25 8.89 0.82 -5.10
CA VAL A 25 9.14 0.56 -6.53
C VAL A 25 10.61 0.20 -6.78
N LYS A 26 11.54 0.96 -6.20
CA LYS A 26 12.98 0.72 -6.33
C LYS A 26 13.38 -0.66 -5.78
N ARG A 27 12.84 -1.06 -4.62
CA ARG A 27 13.22 -2.31 -3.94
C ARG A 27 12.49 -3.54 -4.46
N LEU A 28 11.26 -3.39 -4.94
CA LEU A 28 10.51 -4.47 -5.59
C LEU A 28 11.01 -4.76 -7.01
N GLY A 29 11.65 -3.80 -7.68
CA GLY A 29 12.08 -3.94 -9.07
C GLY A 29 10.93 -3.97 -10.09
N LYS A 30 9.72 -3.57 -9.68
CA LYS A 30 8.51 -3.53 -10.51
C LYS A 30 7.67 -2.29 -10.17
N PRO A 31 6.89 -1.79 -11.15
CA PRO A 31 6.08 -0.59 -10.95
C PRO A 31 4.92 -0.83 -9.99
N VAL A 32 4.59 0.23 -9.24
CA VAL A 32 3.32 0.39 -8.52
C VAL A 32 2.51 1.41 -9.31
N TYR A 33 1.35 1.01 -9.83
CA TYR A 33 0.52 1.85 -10.68
C TYR A 33 -0.44 2.70 -9.85
N PRO A 34 -0.88 3.88 -10.33
CA PRO A 34 -2.03 4.55 -9.75
C PRO A 34 -3.26 3.65 -9.86
N PHE A 35 -4.08 3.59 -8.80
CA PHE A 35 -5.39 2.95 -8.90
C PHE A 35 -6.31 3.77 -9.83
N SER A 36 -7.17 3.07 -10.55
CA SER A 36 -8.30 3.68 -11.28
C SER A 36 -9.51 2.75 -11.21
N PRO A 37 -10.74 3.29 -11.09
CA PRO A 37 -11.95 2.47 -11.14
C PRO A 37 -11.99 1.59 -12.39
N GLY A 38 -12.43 0.34 -12.25
CA GLY A 38 -12.44 -0.64 -13.34
C GLY A 38 -11.09 -1.32 -13.60
N THR A 39 -10.04 -0.98 -12.86
CA THR A 39 -8.82 -1.80 -12.83
C THR A 39 -9.00 -2.96 -11.87
N ASP A 40 -8.47 -4.13 -12.25
CA ASP A 40 -8.42 -5.33 -11.40
C ASP A 40 -6.98 -5.56 -10.92
N PRO A 41 -6.58 -5.00 -9.76
CA PRO A 41 -5.26 -5.21 -9.18
C PRO A 41 -5.22 -6.48 -8.33
N ASP A 42 -4.10 -7.20 -8.39
CA ASP A 42 -3.85 -8.32 -7.46
C ASP A 42 -3.65 -7.83 -6.02
N LEU A 43 -3.16 -6.58 -5.87
CA LEU A 43 -2.94 -5.90 -4.59
C LEU A 43 -3.10 -4.37 -4.74
N SER A 44 -3.81 -3.74 -3.80
CA SER A 44 -3.85 -2.29 -3.66
C SER A 44 -3.21 -1.82 -2.36
N LEU A 45 -2.31 -0.85 -2.47
CA LEU A 45 -1.71 -0.15 -1.34
C LEU A 45 -2.51 1.13 -1.06
N PHE A 46 -3.15 1.21 0.10
CA PHE A 46 -3.81 2.42 0.56
C PHE A 46 -2.81 3.25 1.35
N ILE A 47 -2.17 4.23 0.70
CA ILE A 47 -1.12 5.05 1.28
C ILE A 47 -1.71 6.33 1.87
N ASN A 48 -2.05 6.30 3.15
CA ASN A 48 -2.47 7.48 3.89
C ASN A 48 -1.27 8.09 4.61
N GLY A 49 -0.97 9.35 4.30
CA GLY A 49 0.13 10.08 4.94
C GLY A 49 -0.04 10.33 6.44
N CYS A 50 -1.23 10.09 7.01
CA CYS A 50 -1.51 10.31 8.42
C CYS A 50 -2.42 9.22 9.00
N PRO A 51 -2.54 9.10 10.35
CA PRO A 51 -3.31 8.05 11.01
C PRO A 51 -4.83 8.09 10.77
N ARG A 52 -5.36 9.18 10.18
CA ARG A 52 -6.81 9.34 9.93
C ARG A 52 -7.38 8.30 8.97
N GLN A 53 -6.56 7.76 8.06
CA GLN A 53 -6.95 6.69 7.14
C GLN A 53 -8.24 6.99 6.33
N CYS A 54 -8.35 8.22 5.81
CA CYS A 54 -9.56 8.67 5.09
C CYS A 54 -9.87 7.78 3.88
N VAL A 55 -8.84 7.23 3.22
CA VAL A 55 -9.02 6.25 2.15
C VAL A 55 -8.65 4.85 2.63
N ASN A 56 -9.57 3.90 2.45
CA ASN A 56 -9.44 2.51 2.86
C ASN A 56 -10.39 1.61 2.06
N PRO A 57 -10.29 0.27 2.18
CA PRO A 57 -11.17 -0.68 1.51
C PRO A 57 -12.68 -0.44 1.63
N ARG A 58 -13.14 0.25 2.69
CA ARG A 58 -14.56 0.57 2.89
C ARG A 58 -14.99 1.90 2.29
N THR A 59 -14.04 2.77 1.93
CA THR A 59 -14.32 4.12 1.39
C THR A 59 -13.93 4.29 -0.06
N ALA A 60 -13.07 3.42 -0.61
CA ALA A 60 -12.73 3.45 -2.03
C ALA A 60 -13.84 2.79 -2.88
N GLU A 61 -14.66 3.63 -3.50
CA GLU A 61 -15.72 3.20 -4.40
C GLU A 61 -15.14 2.48 -5.63
N GLY A 62 -15.79 1.38 -6.04
CA GLY A 62 -15.35 0.57 -7.18
C GLY A 62 -14.05 -0.21 -6.95
N TRP A 63 -13.55 -0.27 -5.71
CA TRP A 63 -12.41 -1.09 -5.34
C TRP A 63 -12.84 -2.47 -4.82
N SER A 64 -12.10 -3.50 -5.19
CA SER A 64 -12.17 -4.85 -4.63
C SER A 64 -10.81 -5.52 -4.68
N GLY A 65 -10.57 -6.49 -3.81
CA GLY A 65 -9.37 -7.34 -3.85
C GLY A 65 -8.57 -7.32 -2.56
N LYS A 66 -7.26 -7.62 -2.66
CA LYS A 66 -6.35 -7.59 -1.51
C LYS A 66 -5.86 -6.17 -1.25
N ALA A 67 -5.76 -5.80 0.02
CA ALA A 67 -5.28 -4.50 0.44
C ALA A 67 -4.16 -4.62 1.47
N ILE A 68 -3.24 -3.67 1.43
CA ILE A 68 -2.43 -3.27 2.58
C ILE A 68 -2.73 -1.80 2.84
N VAL A 69 -3.01 -1.44 4.09
CA VAL A 69 -3.34 -0.07 4.47
C VAL A 69 -2.19 0.54 5.27
N VAL A 70 -1.59 1.60 4.76
CA VAL A 70 -0.66 2.46 5.48
C VAL A 70 -1.44 3.66 6.01
N ALA A 71 -1.29 3.97 7.30
CA ALA A 71 -1.88 5.15 7.93
C ALA A 71 -0.88 5.81 8.88
N GLY A 72 -0.15 6.80 8.35
CA GLY A 72 1.01 7.37 9.07
C GLY A 72 2.06 6.29 9.31
N LEU A 73 2.51 6.17 10.56
CA LEU A 73 3.45 5.12 11.01
C LEU A 73 2.75 3.81 11.41
N SER A 74 1.71 3.41 10.69
CA SER A 74 1.06 2.11 10.89
C SER A 74 0.78 1.39 9.58
N ILE A 75 0.83 0.05 9.62
CA ILE A 75 0.47 -0.83 8.51
C ILE A 75 -0.55 -1.86 8.99
N ASP A 76 -1.73 -1.88 8.36
CA ASP A 76 -2.89 -2.71 8.75
C ASP A 76 -3.22 -2.61 10.25
N ALA A 77 -3.22 -1.37 10.76
CA ALA A 77 -3.44 -1.01 12.17
C ALA A 77 -2.36 -1.47 13.17
N TRP A 78 -1.19 -1.92 12.71
CA TRP A 78 -0.02 -2.18 13.54
C TRP A 78 0.98 -1.04 13.41
N GLU A 79 1.38 -0.45 14.54
CA GLU A 79 2.40 0.60 14.58
C GLU A 79 3.77 0.05 14.16
N VAL A 80 4.53 0.89 13.46
CA VAL A 80 5.89 0.63 13.01
C VAL A 80 6.73 1.90 13.20
N SER A 81 8.04 1.77 13.34
CA SER A 81 8.90 2.95 13.29
C SER A 81 9.02 3.51 11.87
N GLN A 82 9.53 4.74 11.75
CA GLN A 82 9.83 5.33 10.44
C GLN A 82 10.88 4.52 9.69
N GLU A 83 11.86 3.99 10.42
CA GLU A 83 12.93 3.14 9.89
C GLU A 83 12.38 1.80 9.38
N GLU A 84 11.38 1.24 10.05
CA GLU A 84 10.78 -0.07 9.73
C GLU A 84 9.71 0.00 8.65
N LEU A 85 9.15 1.18 8.36
CA LEU A 85 7.98 1.36 7.50
C LEU A 85 8.15 0.70 6.13
N VAL A 86 9.30 0.94 5.48
CA VAL A 86 9.60 0.41 4.14
C VAL A 86 9.79 -1.11 4.18
N ASP A 87 10.57 -1.61 5.14
CA ASP A 87 10.87 -3.04 5.27
C ASP A 87 9.61 -3.85 5.62
N THR A 88 8.79 -3.33 6.52
CA THR A 88 7.54 -3.97 6.93
C THR A 88 6.53 -4.01 5.80
N LEU A 89 6.42 -2.92 5.03
CA LEU A 89 5.54 -2.89 3.86
C LEU A 89 5.99 -3.88 2.78
N LEU A 90 7.29 -3.93 2.48
CA LEU A 90 7.85 -4.90 1.52
C LEU A 90 7.61 -6.35 1.95
N ARG A 91 7.84 -6.65 3.24
CA ARG A 91 7.58 -7.98 3.79
C ARG A 91 6.13 -8.41 3.58
N LYS A 92 5.16 -7.55 3.89
CA LYS A 92 3.73 -7.84 3.66
C LYS A 92 3.40 -8.02 2.18
N ILE A 93 4.00 -7.23 1.29
CA ILE A 93 3.83 -7.40 -0.17
C ILE A 93 4.33 -8.77 -0.62
N ASN A 94 5.51 -9.18 -0.16
CA ASN A 94 6.10 -10.49 -0.50
C ASN A 94 5.28 -11.64 0.08
N GLU A 95 4.79 -11.55 1.31
CA GLU A 95 3.90 -12.57 1.91
C GLU A 95 2.62 -12.78 1.09
N ILE A 96 2.09 -11.72 0.47
CA ILE A 96 0.92 -11.81 -0.41
C ILE A 96 1.30 -12.45 -1.76
N GLU A 97 2.48 -12.10 -2.29
CA GLU A 97 2.98 -12.62 -3.56
C GLU A 97 3.35 -14.11 -3.48
N GLU A 98 3.98 -14.57 -2.40
CA GLU A 98 4.27 -15.99 -2.16
C GLU A 98 2.99 -16.82 -2.07
N LYS A 99 1.95 -16.29 -1.42
CA LYS A 99 0.61 -16.89 -1.39
C LYS A 99 -0.13 -16.80 -2.73
N PHE A 100 0.41 -16.07 -3.71
CA PHE A 100 -0.16 -15.92 -5.04
C PHE A 100 0.49 -16.87 -6.07
N ILE A 101 1.57 -17.59 -5.73
CA ILE A 101 2.17 -18.58 -6.63
C ILE A 101 1.14 -19.71 -6.84
N PRO A 102 0.57 -19.87 -8.05
CA PRO A 102 -0.30 -21.00 -8.32
C PRO A 102 0.52 -22.28 -8.21
N ILE A 103 0.04 -23.23 -7.42
CA ILE A 103 0.58 -24.59 -7.42
C ILE A 103 0.24 -25.16 -8.80
N ASN A 104 1.26 -25.36 -9.64
CA ASN A 104 1.14 -26.01 -10.94
C ASN A 104 0.68 -27.46 -10.79
#